data_AF-A0A133UF63-F1
#
_entry.id   AF-A0A133UF63-F1
#
_cell.length_a   1.000
_cell.length_b   1.000
_cell.length_c   1.000
_cell.angle_alpha   90.00
_cell.angle_beta   90.00
_cell.angle_gamma   90.00
#
_symmetry.space_group_name_H-M   'P 1'
#
loop_
_entity.id
_entity.type
_entity.pdbx_description
1 polymer ?
#
loop_
_entity_poly.entity_id
_entity_poly.type
_entity_poly.pdbx_seq_one_letter_code
_entity_poly.pdbx_strand_id
1 'polypeptide(L)' 'MAWTVILIASVKDKDLETVVKQMGLGEHLDETKFTYSVETIVAIQEIVRTSASREELATRLSIYFQA' A
#
# COMPACT_ATOMS: atom_id res chain seq x y z
N MET A 1 -7.98 7.73 2.79
CA MET A 1 -6.70 8.46 2.94
C MET A 1 -5.50 7.61 2.53
N ALA A 2 -5.35 6.36 3.01
CA ALA A 2 -4.27 5.46 2.58
C ALA A 2 -4.15 5.36 1.04
N TRP A 3 -5.26 5.14 0.33
CA TRP A 3 -5.32 5.13 -1.14
C TRP A 3 -4.75 6.38 -1.83
N THR A 4 -4.88 7.55 -1.22
CA THR A 4 -4.36 8.81 -1.76
C THR A 4 -2.83 8.84 -1.73
N VAL A 5 -2.24 8.29 -0.65
CA VAL A 5 -0.78 8.18 -0.49
C VAL A 5 -0.20 7.25 -1.55
N ILE A 6 -0.85 6.10 -1.78
CA ILE A 6 -0.44 5.12 -2.81
C ILE A 6 -0.49 5.74 -4.20
N LEU A 7 -1.60 6.42 -4.51
CA LEU A 7 -1.81 7.06 -5.81
C LEU A 7 -0.77 8.16 -6.05
N ILE A 8 -0.44 8.97 -5.03
CA ILE A 8 0.58 10.00 -5.14
C ILE A 8 1.96 9.36 -5.31
N ALA A 9 2.30 8.31 -4.56
CA ALA A 9 3.57 7.59 -4.71
C ALA A 9 3.74 7.01 -6.12
N SER A 10 2.70 6.34 -6.61
CA SER A 10 2.70 5.72 -7.95
C SER A 10 2.70 6.74 -9.09
N VAL A 11 1.92 7.83 -9.00
CA VAL A 11 1.85 8.85 -10.06
C VAL A 11 3.09 9.75 -10.08
N LYS A 12 3.74 9.95 -8.94
CA LYS A 12 4.92 10.83 -8.83
C LYS A 12 6.24 10.09 -8.98
N ASP A 13 6.21 8.78 -9.18
CA ASP A 13 7.39 7.90 -9.19
C ASP A 13 8.25 8.13 -7.93
N LYS A 14 7.59 8.16 -6.78
CA LYS A 14 8.21 8.35 -5.46
C LYS A 14 7.97 7.14 -4.59
N ASP A 15 8.93 6.83 -3.73
CA ASP A 15 8.71 5.86 -2.67
C ASP A 15 7.62 6.34 -1.69
N LEU A 16 6.93 5.37 -1.09
CA LEU A 16 5.81 5.61 -0.18
C LEU A 16 6.23 6.43 1.04
N GLU A 17 7.43 6.20 1.59
CA GLU A 17 7.94 6.89 2.78
C GLU A 17 8.09 8.40 2.52
N THR A 18 8.59 8.77 1.35
CA THR A 18 8.72 10.15 0.90
C THR A 18 7.36 10.83 0.81
N VAL A 19 6.35 10.16 0.25
CA VAL A 19 5.00 10.75 0.12
C VAL A 19 4.37 10.99 1.49
N VAL A 20 4.59 10.09 2.43
CA VAL A 20 4.04 10.16 3.79
C VAL A 20 4.61 11.33 4.56
N LYS A 21 5.94 11.51 4.49
CA LYS A 21 6.63 12.66 5.05
C LYS A 21 6.15 13.97 4.41
N GLN A 22 6.03 14.00 3.08
CA GLN A 22 5.56 15.18 2.35
C GLN A 22 4.11 15.57 2.67
N MET A 23 3.26 14.60 3.00
CA MET A 23 1.86 14.84 3.35
C MET A 23 1.67 15.17 4.83
N GLY A 24 2.72 15.22 5.65
CA GLY A 24 2.62 15.48 7.09
C GLY A 24 1.84 14.40 7.85
N LEU A 25 1.73 13.19 7.29
CA LEU A 25 0.89 12.13 7.85
C LEU A 25 1.52 11.46 9.07
N GLY A 26 2.85 11.50 9.18
CA GLY A 26 3.58 10.93 10.32
C GLY A 26 3.30 11.63 11.66
N GLU A 27 2.84 12.89 11.66
CA GLU A 27 2.53 13.64 12.89
C GLU A 27 1.08 13.45 13.38
N HIS A 28 0.20 12.87 12.55
CA HIS A 28 -1.24 12.77 12.82
C HIS A 28 -1.78 11.34 12.85
N LEU A 29 -0.95 10.36 12.50
CA LEU A 29 -1.30 8.95 12.55
C LEU A 29 -0.48 8.25 13.61
N ASP A 30 -1.15 7.41 14.39
CA ASP A 30 -0.51 6.38 15.21
C ASP A 30 0.47 5.60 14.32
N GLU A 31 1.77 5.75 14.61
CA GLU A 31 2.89 5.24 13.81
C GLU A 31 2.75 3.74 13.54
N THR A 32 2.14 3.00 14.47
CA THR A 32 1.85 1.57 14.32
C THR A 32 0.81 1.32 13.24
N LYS A 33 -0.31 2.07 13.27
CA LYS A 33 -1.38 1.96 12.26
C LYS A 33 -0.91 2.44 10.90
N PHE A 34 -0.05 3.45 10.90
CA PHE A 34 0.55 3.99 9.71
C PHE A 34 1.48 2.97 9.03
N THR A 35 2.39 2.38 9.80
CA THR A 35 3.31 1.33 9.33
C THR A 35 2.54 0.13 8.80
N TYR A 36 1.55 -0.37 9.55
CA TYR A 36 0.69 -1.47 9.12
C TYR A 36 -0.02 -1.17 7.79
N SER A 37 -0.48 0.08 7.62
CA SER A 37 -1.11 0.52 6.37
C SER A 37 -0.12 0.50 5.20
N VAL A 38 1.12 0.97 5.41
CA VAL A 38 2.17 0.94 4.38
C VAL A 38 2.57 -0.49 4.00
N GLU A 39 2.77 -1.37 4.99
CA GLU A 39 3.10 -2.78 4.75
C GLU A 39 1.99 -3.47 3.95
N THR A 40 0.73 -3.22 4.34
CA THR A 40 -0.45 -3.72 3.62
C THR A 40 -0.46 -3.30 2.16
N ILE A 41 -0.14 -2.02 1.92
CA ILE A 41 -0.10 -1.45 0.57
C ILE A 41 1.00 -2.10 -0.28
N VAL A 42 2.20 -2.20 0.27
CA VAL A 42 3.36 -2.77 -0.44
C VAL A 42 3.08 -4.23 -0.81
N ALA A 43 2.50 -5.00 0.13
CA ALA A 43 2.09 -6.38 -0.12
C ALA A 43 1.05 -6.48 -1.24
N ILE A 44 0.01 -5.65 -1.22
CA ILE A 44 -1.03 -5.61 -2.26
C ILE A 44 -0.42 -5.24 -3.62
N GLN A 45 0.45 -4.23 -3.67
CA GLN A 45 1.13 -3.82 -4.90
C GLN A 45 1.95 -4.97 -5.50
N GLU A 46 2.69 -5.71 -4.66
CA GLU A 46 3.47 -6.84 -5.14
C GLU A 46 2.58 -7.99 -5.63
N ILE A 47 1.48 -8.28 -4.94
CA ILE A 47 0.48 -9.26 -5.40
C ILE A 47 -0.07 -8.87 -6.77
N VAL A 48 -0.47 -7.61 -6.94
CA VAL A 48 -0.98 -7.08 -8.22
C VAL A 48 0.07 -7.19 -9.32
N ARG A 49 1.33 -6.80 -9.04
CA ARG A 49 2.42 -6.79 -10.02
C ARG A 49 2.83 -8.17 -10.50
N THR A 50 2.74 -9.17 -9.61
CA THR A 50 3.24 -10.53 -9.88
C THR A 50 2.15 -11.53 -10.24
N SER A 51 0.88 -11.12 -10.23
CA SER A 51 -0.23 -11.98 -10.64
C SER A 51 -0.34 -12.02 -12.18
N ALA A 52 -0.41 -13.22 -12.75
CA ALA A 52 -0.50 -13.40 -14.19
C ALA A 52 -1.94 -13.34 -14.73
N SER A 53 -2.95 -13.53 -13.88
CA SER A 53 -4.36 -13.43 -14.24
C SER A 53 -5.21 -12.75 -13.16
N ARG A 54 -6.44 -12.38 -13.53
CA ARG A 54 -7.43 -11.81 -12.59
C ARG A 54 -7.88 -12.83 -11.54
N GLU A 55 -8.03 -14.09 -11.93
CA GLU A 55 -8.40 -15.18 -11.01
C GLU A 55 -7.28 -15.44 -9.99
N GLU A 56 -6.02 -15.44 -10.43
CA GLU A 56 -4.86 -15.57 -9.56
C GLU A 56 -4.78 -14.38 -8.58
N LEU A 57 -4.94 -13.16 -9.08
CA LEU A 57 -4.97 -11.94 -8.27
C LEU A 57 -6.05 -12.00 -7.19
N ALA A 58 -7.28 -12.36 -7.55
CA ALA A 58 -8.40 -12.46 -6.62
C ALA A 58 -8.12 -13.49 -5.52
N THR A 59 -7.56 -14.65 -5.89
CA THR A 59 -7.19 -15.71 -4.95
C THR A 59 -6.11 -15.24 -3.97
N ARG A 60 -5.05 -14.62 -4.48
CA ARG A 60 -3.92 -14.16 -3.67
C ARG A 60 -4.29 -13.03 -2.71
N LEU A 61 -5.14 -12.10 -3.15
CA LEU A 61 -5.70 -11.07 -2.27
C LEU A 61 -6.61 -11.67 -1.20
N SER A 62 -7.45 -12.65 -1.55
CA SER A 62 -8.31 -13.33 -0.57
C SER A 62 -7.50 -14.03 0.53
N ILE A 63 -6.42 -14.72 0.16
CA ILE A 63 -5.53 -15.36 1.14
C ILE A 63 -4.86 -14.32 2.04
N TYR A 64 -4.36 -13.23 1.44
CA TYR A 64 -3.66 -12.17 2.17
C TYR A 64 -4.53 -11.51 3.26
N PHE A 65 -5.82 -11.29 3.00
CA PHE A 65 -6.73 -10.67 3.98
C PHE A 65 -7.39 -11.64 4.97
N GLN A 66 -7.19 -12.95 4.81
CA GLN A 66 -7.70 -13.99 5.71
C GLN A 66 -6.65 -14.56 6.67
N ALA A 67 -5.36 -14.28 6.43
CA ALA A 67 -4.25 -14.64 7.31
C ALA A 67 -4.10 -13.66 8.48
#